data_AF-A0A3G8WI15-F1
#
_entry.id   AF-A0A3G8WI15-F1
#
_cell.length_a   1.000
_cell.length_b   1.000
_cell.length_c   1.000
_cell.angle_alpha   90.00
_cell.angle_beta   90.00
_cell.angle_gamma   90.00
#
_symmetry.space_group_name_H-M   'P 1'
#
loop_
_entity.id
_entity.type
_entity.pdbx_description
1 polymer ?
#
loop_
_entity_poly.entity_id
_entity_poly.type
_entity_poly.pdbx_seq_one_letter_code
_entity_poly.pdbx_strand_id
1 'polypeptide(L)'
;MLLRINKLKNFGVYQNFDWGSLDDFKNKNLIYGWNYSGKTTISKLFQILEYRYKNICFPRAEFEIAEGREGLPTKIFTQDTINTFPFTVKVFNSEYFNKA
;
A
#
# COMPACT_ATOMS: atom_id res chain seq x y z
N MET A 1 -6.01 -9.21 7.77
CA MET A 1 -5.65 -7.78 7.92
C MET A 1 -4.44 -7.48 7.07
N LEU A 2 -4.29 -6.27 6.53
CA LEU A 2 -3.01 -5.82 5.98
C LEU A 2 -2.03 -5.64 7.14
N LEU A 3 -0.95 -6.41 7.19
CA LEU A 3 0.04 -6.35 8.28
C LEU A 3 1.03 -5.22 8.09
N ARG A 4 1.66 -5.17 6.91
CA ARG A 4 2.75 -4.23 6.64
C ARG A 4 2.99 -4.06 5.14
N ILE A 5 3.78 -3.06 4.79
CA ILE A 5 4.29 -2.84 3.45
C ILE A 5 5.76 -3.24 3.45
N ASN A 6 6.07 -4.48 3.09
CA ASN A 6 7.44 -5.01 3.16
C ASN A 6 8.41 -4.13 2.35
N LYS A 7 8.02 -3.74 1.14
CA LYS A 7 8.89 -3.03 0.21
C LYS A 7 8.14 -2.04 -0.67
N LEU A 8 8.75 -0.89 -0.93
CA LEU A 8 8.39 0.01 -2.02
C LEU A 8 9.66 0.45 -2.76
N LYS A 9 9.71 0.25 -4.07
CA LYS A 9 10.84 0.64 -4.91
C LYS A 9 10.35 1.39 -6.13
N ASN A 10 11.06 2.47 -6.50
CA ASN A 10 10.67 3.37 -7.60
C ASN A 10 9.20 3.86 -7.49
N PHE A 11 8.71 4.06 -6.27
CA PHE A 11 7.32 4.39 -5.98
C PHE A 11 7.23 5.86 -5.52
N GLY A 12 7.19 6.78 -6.49
CA GLY A 12 7.22 8.22 -6.21
C GLY A 12 8.48 8.63 -5.44
N VAL A 13 8.32 9.15 -4.22
CA VAL A 13 9.44 9.52 -3.34
C VAL A 13 10.11 8.30 -2.67
N TYR A 14 9.45 7.15 -2.64
CA TYR A 14 10.00 5.91 -2.08
C TYR A 14 10.89 5.22 -3.13
N GLN A 15 12.19 5.50 -3.08
CA GLN A 15 13.16 4.93 -4.02
C GLN A 15 13.45 3.45 -3.74
N ASN A 16 13.70 3.11 -2.47
CA ASN A 16 13.98 1.75 -2.02
C ASN A 16 13.64 1.61 -0.52
N PHE A 17 12.38 1.79 -0.18
CA PHE A 17 11.87 1.65 1.17
C PHE A 17 11.72 0.18 1.55
N ASP A 18 12.14 -0.12 2.77
CA ASP A 18 12.01 -1.41 3.45
C ASP A 18 11.36 -1.19 4.81
N TRP A 19 10.48 -2.10 5.22
CA TRP A 19 9.76 -1.98 6.49
C TRP A 19 10.67 -2.07 7.71
N GLY A 20 11.77 -2.84 7.62
CA GLY A 20 12.76 -3.00 8.68
C GLY A 20 12.15 -3.39 10.03
N SER A 21 12.40 -2.57 11.05
CA SER A 21 11.97 -2.77 12.43
C SER A 21 10.70 -1.99 12.80
N LEU A 22 9.93 -1.52 11.83
CA LEU A 22 8.65 -0.84 12.10
C LEU A 22 7.61 -1.85 12.59
N ASP A 23 6.77 -1.41 13.51
CA ASP A 23 5.63 -2.21 13.99
C ASP A 23 4.66 -2.52 12.86
N ASP A 24 4.01 -3.68 12.95
CA ASP A 24 2.87 -4.01 12.10
C ASP A 24 1.72 -3.02 12.29
N PHE A 25 0.97 -2.80 11.21
CA PHE A 25 -0.28 -2.08 11.25
C PHE A 25 -1.22 -2.67 12.31
N LYS A 26 -1.91 -1.77 13.00
CA LYS A 26 -3.00 -2.09 13.93
C LYS A 26 -4.34 -1.89 13.23
N ASN A 27 -5.44 -2.13 13.94
CA ASN A 27 -6.79 -1.86 13.44
C ASN A 27 -7.01 -0.38 13.08
N LYS A 28 -6.27 0.53 13.73
CA LYS A 28 -6.27 1.97 13.45
C LYS A 28 -4.82 2.44 13.39
N ASN A 29 -4.48 3.18 12.35
CA ASN A 29 -3.11 3.67 12.12
C ASN A 29 -3.16 5.17 11.82
N LEU A 30 -2.24 5.93 12.38
CA LEU A 30 -2.04 7.35 12.07
C LEU A 30 -0.67 7.50 11.40
N ILE A 31 -0.67 7.88 10.13
CA ILE A 31 0.55 8.17 9.36
C ILE A 31 0.61 9.69 9.16
N TYR A 32 1.63 10.33 9.72
CA TYR A 32 1.82 11.79 9.67
C TYR A 32 3.29 12.15 9.44
N GLY A 33 3.55 13.43 9.14
CA GLY A 33 4.88 13.93 8.82
C GLY A 33 4.84 15.23 8.02
N TRP A 34 6.01 15.79 7.73
CA TRP A 34 6.17 17.03 6.98
C TRP A 34 5.62 16.96 5.55
N ASN A 35 5.37 18.10 4.92
CA ASN A 35 5.10 18.13 3.48
C ASN A 35 6.25 17.46 2.73
N TYR A 36 5.93 16.82 1.60
CA TYR A 36 6.87 16.03 0.81
C TYR A 36 7.42 14.76 1.48
N SER A 37 7.01 14.41 2.71
CA SER A 37 7.44 13.18 3.40
C SER A 37 6.82 11.88 2.84
N GLY A 38 6.11 11.93 1.70
CA GLY A 38 5.53 10.75 1.07
C GLY A 38 4.11 10.34 1.50
N LYS A 39 3.44 11.10 2.39
CA LYS A 39 2.06 10.79 2.84
C LYS A 39 1.06 10.61 1.69
N THR A 40 1.05 11.53 0.73
CA THR A 40 0.18 11.42 -0.45
C THR A 40 0.62 10.25 -1.34
N THR A 41 1.93 10.01 -1.43
CA THR A 41 2.48 8.90 -2.21
C THR A 41 2.01 7.56 -1.66
N ILE A 42 2.13 7.31 -0.35
CA ILE A 42 1.65 6.05 0.25
C ILE A 42 0.13 5.87 0.10
N SER A 43 -0.66 6.96 0.08
CA SER A 43 -2.10 6.86 -0.22
C SER A 43 -2.38 6.25 -1.61
N LYS A 44 -1.50 6.47 -2.59
CA LYS A 44 -1.60 5.87 -3.93
C LYS A 44 -1.38 4.36 -3.91
N LEU A 45 -0.60 3.84 -2.96
CA LEU A 45 -0.47 2.39 -2.79
C LEU A 45 -1.81 1.79 -2.40
N PHE A 46 -2.51 2.39 -1.43
CA PHE A 46 -3.84 1.95 -1.03
C PHE A 46 -4.85 2.06 -2.17
N GLN A 47 -4.74 3.06 -3.05
CA GLN A 47 -5.58 3.15 -4.26
C GLN A 47 -5.32 1.99 -5.23
N ILE A 48 -4.06 1.57 -5.41
CA ILE A 48 -3.73 0.38 -6.21
C ILE A 48 -4.40 -0.86 -5.62
N LEU A 49 -4.48 -0.98 -4.28
CA LEU A 49 -5.20 -2.08 -3.63
C LEU A 49 -6.72 -2.00 -3.86
N GLU A 50 -7.31 -0.79 -3.81
CA GLU A 50 -8.73 -0.57 -4.10
C GLU A 50 -9.10 -0.99 -5.51
N TYR A 51 -8.32 -0.55 -6.52
CA TYR A 51 -8.61 -0.82 -7.93
C TYR A 51 -8.06 -2.15 -8.42
N ARG A 52 -7.21 -2.81 -7.63
CA ARG A 52 -6.47 -4.02 -8.02
C ARG A 52 -5.73 -3.83 -9.34
N TYR A 53 -5.22 -2.63 -9.62
CA TYR A 53 -4.67 -2.28 -10.92
C TYR A 53 -3.29 -1.64 -10.81
N LYS A 54 -2.30 -2.29 -11.44
CA LYS A 54 -0.86 -2.02 -11.35
C LYS A 54 -0.42 -0.65 -11.90
N ASN A 55 -1.13 -0.10 -12.88
CA ASN A 55 -0.61 0.97 -13.74
C ASN A 55 -1.14 2.37 -13.43
N ILE A 56 -1.75 2.62 -12.26
CA ILE A 56 -2.43 3.90 -12.01
C ILE A 56 -1.44 5.05 -11.75
N CYS A 57 -0.23 4.77 -11.23
CA CYS A 57 0.60 5.85 -10.69
C CYS A 57 2.08 5.81 -11.06
N PHE A 58 2.72 4.64 -11.12
CA PHE A 58 4.18 4.55 -11.24
C PHE A 58 4.58 3.34 -12.12
N PRO A 59 4.87 3.53 -13.41
CA PRO A 59 5.09 2.43 -14.35
C PRO A 59 6.22 1.46 -13.99
N ARG A 60 7.23 1.93 -13.23
CA ARG A 60 8.40 1.14 -12.82
C ARG A 60 8.39 0.76 -11.34
N ALA A 61 7.26 0.99 -10.66
CA ALA A 61 7.19 0.71 -9.25
C ALA A 61 7.11 -0.78 -8.95
N GLU A 62 7.84 -1.18 -7.92
CA GLU A 62 7.69 -2.48 -7.27
C GLU A 62 7.15 -2.23 -5.86
N PHE A 63 6.12 -2.96 -5.46
CA PHE A 63 5.64 -3.04 -4.08
C PHE A 63 5.49 -4.48 -3.61
N GLU A 64 5.67 -4.68 -2.32
CA GLU A 64 5.36 -5.93 -1.63
C GLU A 64 4.60 -5.61 -0.35
N ILE A 65 3.45 -6.25 -0.17
CA ILE A 65 2.63 -6.11 1.03
C ILE A 65 2.36 -7.48 1.66
N ALA A 66 2.28 -7.49 2.99
CA ALA A 66 2.00 -8.69 3.75
C ALA A 66 0.57 -8.66 4.30
N GLU A 67 -0.12 -9.79 4.15
CA GLU A 67 -1.42 -10.08 4.73
C GLU A 67 -1.25 -11.08 5.87
N GLY A 68 -1.92 -10.80 6.98
CA GLY A 68 -1.90 -11.67 8.16
C GLY A 68 -3.30 -11.95 8.65
N ARG A 69 -3.47 -13.20 9.10
CA ARG A 69 -4.63 -13.66 9.86
C ARG A 69 -4.10 -14.46 11.04
N GLU A 70 -4.74 -14.33 12.20
CA GLU A 70 -4.38 -15.15 13.35
C GLU A 70 -4.45 -16.64 12.99
N GLY A 71 -3.41 -17.39 13.37
CA GLY A 71 -3.32 -18.84 13.14
C GLY A 71 -3.01 -19.28 11.70
N LEU A 72 -2.74 -18.36 10.78
CA LEU A 72 -2.40 -18.69 9.38
C LEU A 72 -1.04 -18.09 8.97
N PRO A 73 -0.35 -18.70 7.99
CA PRO A 73 0.90 -18.14 7.48
C PRO A 73 0.66 -16.78 6.80
N THR A 74 1.61 -15.87 6.98
CA THR A 74 1.62 -14.58 6.30
C THR A 74 1.65 -14.80 4.78
N LYS A 75 0.71 -14.16 4.08
CA LYS A 75 0.65 -14.19 2.62
C LYS A 75 1.20 -12.90 2.04
N ILE A 76 2.01 -13.00 1.00
CA ILE A 76 2.64 -11.86 0.35
C ILE A 76 1.92 -11.54 -0.95
N PHE A 77 1.67 -10.25 -1.19
CA PHE A 77 1.12 -9.75 -2.43
C PHE A 77 2.07 -8.74 -3.09
N THR A 78 2.25 -8.92 -4.39
CA THR A 78 3.06 -8.07 -5.25
C THR A 78 2.18 -7.47 -6.34
N GLN A 79 2.80 -6.77 -7.27
CA GLN A 79 2.09 -6.14 -8.38
C GLN A 79 1.43 -7.17 -9.31
N ASP A 80 1.92 -8.41 -9.33
CA ASP A 80 1.43 -9.47 -10.20
C ASP A 80 0.32 -10.30 -9.52
N THR A 81 0.28 -10.33 -8.18
CA THR A 81 -0.72 -11.09 -7.41
C THR A 81 -1.84 -10.23 -6.83
N ILE A 82 -1.80 -8.91 -7.04
CA ILE A 82 -2.76 -7.96 -6.45
C ILE A 82 -4.22 -8.21 -6.83
N ASN A 83 -4.48 -8.80 -7.99
CA ASN A 83 -5.83 -9.20 -8.42
C ASN A 83 -6.49 -10.19 -7.46
N THR A 84 -5.69 -10.97 -6.74
CA THR A 84 -6.13 -12.00 -5.78
C THR A 84 -6.18 -11.48 -4.33
N PHE A 85 -5.98 -10.18 -4.12
CA PHE A 85 -5.99 -9.59 -2.79
C PHE A 85 -7.37 -9.75 -2.14
N PRO A 86 -7.44 -10.33 -0.92
CA PRO A 86 -8.70 -10.83 -0.37
C PRO A 86 -9.57 -9.74 0.25
N PHE A 87 -9.05 -8.53 0.43
CA PHE A 87 -9.77 -7.45 1.12
C PHE A 87 -10.34 -6.44 0.12
N THR A 88 -11.54 -5.96 0.43
CA THR A 88 -12.09 -4.76 -0.20
C THR A 88 -11.45 -3.54 0.45
N VAL A 89 -10.76 -2.73 -0.34
CA VAL A 89 -10.13 -1.49 0.11
C VAL A 89 -10.91 -0.31 -0.45
N LYS A 90 -11.11 0.73 0.38
CA LYS A 90 -11.72 2.00 -0.03
C LYS A 90 -10.83 3.15 0.41
N VAL A 91 -10.50 4.05 -0.51
CA VAL A 91 -9.62 5.20 -0.25
C VAL A 91 -10.39 6.49 -0.41
N PHE A 92 -10.39 7.31 0.64
CA PHE A 92 -11.06 8.61 0.70
C PHE A 92 -10.03 9.74 0.61
N ASN A 93 -9.39 9.89 -0.55
CA ASN A 93 -8.49 11.01 -0.84
C ASN A 93 -9.08 11.93 -1.92
N SER A 94 -8.30 12.86 -2.47
CA SER A 94 -8.77 13.80 -3.50
C SER A 94 -9.43 13.12 -4.71
N GLU A 95 -8.92 11.96 -5.12
CA GLU A 95 -9.47 11.21 -6.26
C GLU A 95 -10.83 10.57 -5.96
N TYR A 96 -11.21 10.41 -4.69
CA TYR A 96 -12.52 9.88 -4.33
C TYR A 96 -13.64 10.79 -4.82
N PHE A 97 -13.44 12.10 -4.77
CA PHE A 97 -14.42 13.10 -5.17
C PHE A 97 -14.37 13.41 -6.68
N ASN A 98 -13.22 13.23 -7.32
CA ASN A 98 -13.03 13.53 -8.74
C ASN A 98 -13.57 12.45 -9.68
N LYS A 99 -14.21 11.41 -9.14
CA LYS A 99 -14.91 10.37 -9.90
C LYS A 99 -16.33 10.83 -10.22
N ALA A 100 -16.48 11.47 -11.37
CA ALA A 100 -17.75 11.62 -12.08
C ALA A 100 -17.95 10.45 -13.06
#